data_AF-R7M9V5-F1
#
_entry.id   AF-R7M9V5-F1
#
_cell.length_a   1.000
_cell.length_b   1.000
_cell.length_c   1.000
_cell.angle_alpha   90.00
_cell.angle_beta   90.00
_cell.angle_gamma   90.00
#
_symmetry.space_group_name_H-M   'P 1'
#
loop_
_entity.id
_entity.type
_entity.pdbx_description
1 polymer ?
#
loop_
_entity_poly.entity_id
_entity_poly.type
_entity_poly.pdbx_seq_one_letter_code
_entity_poly.pdbx_strand_id
1 'polypeptide(L)'
;MSDYLSIWIYNSRPRVKVLLCYVLLFLIVFVFSNIMIYLYTKSLYKPMEKYEVNIETPQVTVNVAEATNVNGNVKGTIKNTTEERVTDKYLRFDFYTPRDVNIGTKYLKIDSLEVGEEKQFELGFKYDNVSSVKITVAGNDDVLKATPEELEITPPFGPAGILQLVFLGRLFV
;
A
#
# COMPACT_ATOMS: atom_id res chain seq x y z
N MET A 1 22.08 46.69 -10.75
CA MET A 1 21.06 45.67 -11.03
C MET A 1 21.55 44.37 -10.40
N SER A 2 21.12 44.15 -9.16
CA SER A 2 21.03 42.89 -8.41
C SER A 2 21.92 41.71 -8.89
N ASP A 3 23.05 41.55 -8.19
CA ASP A 3 24.17 40.61 -8.40
C ASP A 3 23.88 39.20 -7.83
N TYR A 4 22.67 38.67 -8.05
CA TYR A 4 22.21 37.41 -7.43
C TYR A 4 22.38 36.19 -8.35
N LEU A 5 22.67 36.42 -9.63
CA LEU A 5 22.91 35.37 -10.62
C LEU A 5 24.39 34.94 -10.69
N SER A 6 25.31 35.67 -10.08
CA SER A 6 26.74 35.33 -10.00
C SER A 6 27.03 34.14 -9.06
N ILE A 7 26.06 33.73 -8.24
CA ILE A 7 26.11 32.47 -7.47
C ILE A 7 25.99 31.23 -8.37
N TRP A 8 25.36 31.37 -9.54
CA TRP A 8 25.02 30.22 -10.37
C TRP A 8 25.91 30.03 -11.60
N ILE A 9 26.50 31.09 -12.15
CA ILE A 9 27.23 30.98 -13.42
C ILE A 9 28.51 31.82 -13.41
N TYR A 10 29.65 31.11 -13.40
CA TYR A 10 30.93 31.47 -14.04
C TYR A 10 32.10 32.06 -13.20
N ASN A 11 33.11 31.19 -13.01
CA ASN A 11 34.52 31.42 -13.37
C ASN A 11 35.54 32.02 -12.37
N SER A 12 35.63 31.48 -11.15
CA SER A 12 36.88 31.60 -10.36
C SER A 12 37.12 30.51 -9.29
N ARG A 13 36.23 29.51 -9.12
CA ARG A 13 36.44 28.44 -8.12
C ARG A 13 36.99 27.15 -8.77
N PRO A 14 37.83 26.37 -8.07
CA PRO A 14 38.36 25.12 -8.63
C PRO A 14 37.22 24.20 -9.04
N ARG A 15 37.31 23.63 -10.25
CA ARG A 15 36.23 22.87 -10.93
C ARG A 15 35.58 21.80 -10.04
N VAL A 16 36.35 21.19 -9.15
CA VAL A 16 35.89 20.21 -8.14
C VAL A 16 34.93 20.78 -7.09
N LYS A 17 35.10 22.02 -6.64
CA LYS A 17 34.20 22.66 -5.66
C LYS A 17 32.85 23.01 -6.29
N VAL A 18 32.86 23.36 -7.58
CA VAL A 18 31.64 23.63 -8.36
C VAL A 18 30.88 22.34 -8.61
N LEU A 19 31.58 21.26 -8.97
CA LEU A 19 30.98 19.93 -9.12
C LEU A 19 30.37 19.42 -7.81
N LEU A 20 31.07 19.58 -6.68
CA LEU A 20 30.54 19.22 -5.36
C LEU A 20 29.27 20.01 -5.02
N CYS A 21 29.21 21.30 -5.37
CA CYS A 21 28.01 22.12 -5.19
C CYS A 21 26.83 21.56 -5.99
N TYR A 22 27.04 21.16 -7.25
CA TYR A 22 25.99 20.53 -8.06
C TYR A 22 25.53 19.18 -7.49
N VAL A 23 26.44 18.34 -6.99
CA VAL A 23 26.10 17.06 -6.34
C VAL A 23 25.28 17.31 -5.07
N LEU A 24 25.65 18.31 -4.28
CA LEU A 24 24.94 18.67 -3.06
C LEU A 24 23.55 19.23 -3.37
N LEU A 25 23.43 20.05 -4.42
CA LEU A 25 22.14 20.56 -4.89
C LEU A 25 21.25 19.42 -5.40
N PHE A 26 21.81 18.46 -6.14
CA PHE A 26 21.10 17.25 -6.55
C PHE A 26 20.58 16.47 -5.33
N LEU A 27 21.41 16.26 -4.31
CA LEU A 27 20.99 15.60 -3.07
C LEU A 27 19.85 16.35 -2.35
N ILE A 28 19.93 17.68 -2.29
CA ILE A 28 18.87 18.51 -1.69
C ILE A 28 17.56 18.34 -2.47
N VAL A 29 17.60 18.48 -3.80
CA VAL A 29 16.40 18.32 -4.65
C VAL A 29 15.87 16.89 -4.57
N PHE A 30 16.74 15.89 -4.49
CA PHE A 30 16.36 14.49 -4.34
C PHE A 30 15.62 14.26 -3.02
N VAL A 31 16.18 14.67 -1.88
CA VAL A 31 15.53 14.53 -0.57
C VAL A 31 14.22 15.32 -0.52
N PHE A 32 14.21 16.55 -1.03
CA PHE A 32 13.01 17.39 -1.12
C PHE A 32 11.90 16.73 -1.94
N SER A 33 12.24 16.18 -3.12
CA SER A 33 11.29 15.49 -3.99
C SER A 33 10.68 14.27 -3.29
N ASN A 34 11.50 13.49 -2.57
CA ASN A 34 11.01 12.35 -1.78
C ASN A 34 10.01 12.77 -0.71
N ILE A 35 10.29 13.86 0.02
CA ILE A 35 9.38 14.41 1.05
C ILE A 35 8.07 14.88 0.41
N MET A 36 8.14 15.62 -0.71
CA MET A 36 6.95 16.10 -1.42
C MET A 36 6.08 14.96 -1.94
N ILE A 37 6.69 13.95 -2.55
CA ILE A 37 5.98 12.75 -3.02
C ILE A 37 5.29 12.04 -1.85
N TYR A 38 5.97 11.89 -0.71
CA TYR A 38 5.42 11.30 0.50
C TYR A 38 4.17 12.08 0.99
N LEU A 39 4.27 13.40 1.11
CA LEU A 39 3.17 14.23 1.58
C LEU A 39 1.99 14.23 0.62
N TYR A 40 2.26 14.30 -0.68
CA TYR A 40 1.22 14.30 -1.71
C TYR A 40 0.47 12.97 -1.76
N THR A 41 1.20 11.85 -1.78
CA THR A 41 0.58 10.52 -1.74
C THR A 41 -0.23 10.34 -0.46
N LYS A 42 0.32 10.67 0.71
CA LYS A 42 -0.40 10.59 1.98
C LYS A 42 -1.70 11.42 1.97
N SER A 43 -1.72 12.58 1.33
CA SER A 43 -2.92 13.42 1.22
C SER A 43 -4.02 12.82 0.32
N LEU A 44 -3.66 11.91 -0.60
CA LEU A 44 -4.63 11.28 -1.50
C LEU A 44 -5.33 10.08 -0.86
N TYR A 45 -4.67 9.38 0.06
CA TYR A 45 -5.28 8.27 0.80
C TYR A 45 -6.23 8.84 1.84
N LYS A 46 -7.52 8.57 1.64
CA LYS A 46 -8.58 8.91 2.59
C LYS A 46 -9.00 7.66 3.35
N PRO A 47 -9.28 7.76 4.67
CA PRO A 47 -9.83 6.64 5.40
C PRO A 47 -11.18 6.23 4.79
N MET A 48 -11.44 4.93 4.72
CA MET A 48 -12.71 4.40 4.24
C MET A 48 -13.85 4.71 5.22
N GLU A 49 -15.07 4.92 4.70
CA GLU A 49 -16.22 5.36 5.51
C GLU A 49 -16.86 4.21 6.33
N LYS A 50 -16.77 2.97 5.83
CA LYS A 50 -17.35 1.79 6.47
C LYS A 50 -16.43 0.58 6.31
N TYR A 51 -16.27 -0.17 7.40
CA TYR A 51 -15.63 -1.47 7.42
C TYR A 51 -16.56 -2.46 8.12
N GLU A 52 -16.97 -3.51 7.40
CA GLU A 52 -17.72 -4.61 7.99
C GLU A 52 -16.82 -5.83 8.08
N VAL A 53 -16.43 -6.18 9.30
CA VAL A 53 -15.75 -7.45 9.59
C VAL A 53 -16.79 -8.41 10.12
N ASN A 54 -17.22 -9.35 9.27
CA ASN A 54 -18.22 -10.34 9.63
C ASN A 54 -17.52 -11.69 9.87
N ILE A 55 -16.63 -11.72 10.87
CA ILE A 55 -15.84 -12.90 11.23
C ILE A 55 -15.76 -13.01 12.75
N GLU A 56 -16.46 -14.00 13.32
CA GLU A 56 -16.42 -14.28 14.76
C GLU A 56 -15.17 -15.10 15.14
N THR A 57 -14.67 -15.95 14.23
CA THR A 57 -13.46 -16.77 14.42
C THR A 57 -12.78 -17.06 13.08
N PRO A 58 -11.47 -16.79 12.87
CA PRO A 58 -10.51 -16.05 13.72
C PRO A 58 -10.79 -14.54 13.77
N GLN A 59 -10.42 -13.88 14.87
CA GLN A 59 -10.65 -12.45 15.07
C GLN A 59 -9.77 -11.64 14.10
N VAL A 60 -10.40 -10.99 13.11
CA VAL A 60 -9.72 -10.08 12.19
C VAL A 60 -9.94 -8.65 12.65
N THR A 61 -8.86 -7.93 12.95
CA THR A 61 -8.90 -6.50 13.26
C THR A 61 -8.34 -5.74 12.07
N VAL A 62 -9.10 -4.78 11.55
CA VAL A 62 -8.61 -3.88 10.50
C VAL A 62 -8.06 -2.64 11.19
N ASN A 63 -6.76 -2.39 11.05
CA ASN A 63 -6.09 -1.27 11.71
C ASN A 63 -6.08 -0.03 10.80
N VAL A 64 -5.94 -0.23 9.49
CA VAL A 64 -5.94 0.85 8.49
C VAL A 64 -6.67 0.37 7.24
N ALA A 65 -7.71 1.10 6.84
CA ALA A 65 -8.35 0.94 5.55
C ALA A 65 -8.43 2.31 4.89
N GLU A 66 -7.65 2.50 3.84
CA GLU A 66 -7.56 3.77 3.13
C GLU A 66 -7.67 3.56 1.62
N ALA A 67 -8.38 4.46 0.94
CA ALA A 67 -8.56 4.45 -0.50
C ALA A 67 -8.27 5.83 -1.09
N THR A 68 -7.72 5.82 -2.29
CA THR A 68 -7.73 6.93 -3.25
C THR A 68 -8.86 6.70 -4.26
N ASN A 69 -8.95 7.54 -5.29
CA ASN A 69 -9.93 7.35 -6.36
C ASN A 69 -9.69 6.09 -7.21
N VAL A 70 -8.49 5.51 -7.23
CA VAL A 70 -8.13 4.41 -8.16
C VAL A 70 -7.32 3.28 -7.50
N ASN A 71 -6.90 3.45 -6.24
CA ASN A 71 -6.12 2.47 -5.48
C ASN A 71 -6.51 2.53 -4.01
N GLY A 72 -6.07 1.56 -3.22
CA GLY A 72 -6.14 1.64 -1.78
C GLY A 72 -5.33 0.56 -1.07
N ASN A 73 -5.28 0.68 0.24
CA ASN A 73 -4.58 -0.23 1.13
C ASN A 73 -5.51 -0.69 2.24
N VAL A 74 -5.41 -1.98 2.55
CA VAL A 74 -5.99 -2.56 3.76
C VAL A 74 -4.86 -3.18 4.56
N LYS A 75 -4.70 -2.72 5.81
CA LYS A 75 -3.77 -3.28 6.78
C LYS A 75 -4.53 -3.67 8.03
N GLY A 76 -4.20 -4.83 8.57
CA GLY A 76 -4.84 -5.32 9.76
C GLY A 76 -4.04 -6.40 10.45
N THR A 77 -4.58 -6.89 11.55
CA THR A 77 -4.07 -8.04 12.27
C THR A 77 -5.11 -9.15 12.25
N ILE A 78 -4.65 -10.36 12.05
CA ILE A 78 -5.45 -11.58 12.18
C ILE A 78 -4.95 -12.27 13.43
N LYS A 79 -5.85 -12.50 14.38
CA LYS A 79 -5.55 -13.22 15.61
C LYS A 79 -6.33 -14.52 15.65
N ASN A 80 -5.62 -15.63 15.88
CA ASN A 80 -6.27 -16.90 16.10
C ASN A 80 -6.74 -17.00 17.55
N THR A 81 -8.05 -16.83 17.76
CA THR A 81 -8.73 -16.99 19.06
C THR A 81 -9.26 -18.41 19.27
N THR A 82 -9.06 -19.33 18.33
CA THR A 82 -9.53 -20.72 18.43
C THR A 82 -8.50 -21.60 19.14
N GLU A 83 -8.95 -22.71 19.73
CA GLU A 83 -8.11 -23.67 20.44
C GLU A 83 -7.29 -24.59 19.49
N GLU A 84 -7.50 -24.44 18.18
CA GLU A 84 -6.84 -25.24 17.14
C GLU A 84 -6.01 -24.37 16.18
N ARG A 85 -5.04 -24.99 15.53
CA ARG A 85 -4.21 -24.33 14.50
C ARG A 85 -5.07 -24.07 13.25
N VAL A 86 -5.13 -22.82 12.83
CA VAL A 86 -5.80 -22.45 11.57
C VAL A 86 -4.78 -22.58 10.43
N THR A 87 -5.08 -23.43 9.45
CA THR A 87 -4.17 -23.71 8.31
C THR A 87 -4.97 -23.65 7.01
N ASP A 88 -4.34 -23.15 5.94
CA ASP A 88 -4.89 -23.10 4.57
C ASP A 88 -6.26 -22.42 4.42
N LYS A 89 -6.53 -21.38 5.21
CA LYS A 89 -7.72 -20.54 5.02
C LYS A 89 -7.42 -19.35 4.11
N TYR A 90 -8.43 -18.91 3.38
CA TYR A 90 -8.36 -17.71 2.56
C TYR A 90 -9.29 -16.64 3.15
N LEU A 91 -8.77 -15.41 3.28
CA LEU A 91 -9.60 -14.25 3.56
C LEU A 91 -10.01 -13.62 2.23
N ARG A 92 -11.30 -13.37 2.09
CA ARG A 92 -11.91 -12.70 0.95
C ARG A 92 -12.17 -11.25 1.32
N PHE A 93 -11.67 -10.35 0.50
CA PHE A 93 -11.87 -8.90 0.59
C PHE A 93 -12.74 -8.48 -0.57
N ASP A 94 -13.98 -8.08 -0.30
CA ASP A 94 -14.90 -7.52 -1.29
C ASP A 94 -14.90 -5.99 -1.18
N PHE A 95 -14.66 -5.31 -2.29
CA PHE A 95 -14.56 -3.85 -2.35
C PHE A 95 -15.80 -3.23 -2.98
N TYR A 96 -16.39 -2.26 -2.29
CA TYR A 96 -17.65 -1.61 -2.69
C TYR A 96 -17.46 -0.12 -2.98
N THR A 97 -18.22 0.37 -3.96
CA THR A 97 -18.39 1.82 -4.22
C THR A 97 -19.24 2.49 -3.13
N PRO A 98 -19.28 3.85 -3.08
CA PRO A 98 -20.24 4.59 -2.28
C PRO A 98 -21.72 4.27 -2.55
N ARG A 99 -22.01 3.55 -3.65
CA ARG A 99 -23.36 3.13 -4.07
C ARG A 99 -23.61 1.65 -3.76
N ASP A 100 -22.79 1.03 -2.92
CA ASP A 100 -22.89 -0.38 -2.52
C ASP A 100 -22.81 -1.38 -3.69
N VAL A 101 -22.11 -1.02 -4.78
CA VAL A 101 -21.80 -1.92 -5.90
C VAL A 101 -20.43 -2.56 -5.69
N ASN A 102 -20.35 -3.90 -5.78
CA ASN A 102 -19.08 -4.64 -5.73
C ASN A 102 -18.26 -4.39 -7.02
N ILE A 103 -17.01 -3.97 -6.86
CA ILE A 103 -16.09 -3.62 -7.96
C ILE A 103 -15.04 -4.70 -8.17
N GLY A 104 -14.77 -5.51 -7.15
CA GLY A 104 -13.77 -6.55 -7.23
C GLY A 104 -13.54 -7.24 -5.89
N THR A 105 -12.94 -8.42 -6.00
CA THR A 105 -12.64 -9.28 -4.87
C THR A 105 -11.16 -9.64 -4.89
N LYS A 106 -10.51 -9.65 -3.72
CA LYS A 106 -9.16 -10.19 -3.55
C LYS A 106 -9.13 -11.25 -2.46
N TYR A 107 -8.21 -12.20 -2.62
CA TYR A 107 -8.02 -13.30 -1.70
C TYR A 107 -6.62 -13.22 -1.08
N LEU A 108 -6.54 -13.34 0.24
CA LEU A 108 -5.29 -13.45 0.97
C LEU A 108 -5.20 -14.84 1.59
N LYS A 109 -4.18 -15.61 1.22
CA LYS A 109 -3.91 -16.91 1.83
C LYS A 109 -3.33 -16.72 3.24
N ILE A 110 -3.89 -17.43 4.21
CA ILE A 110 -3.31 -17.62 5.53
C ILE A 110 -2.58 -18.98 5.51
N ASP A 111 -1.25 -18.97 5.48
CA ASP A 111 -0.45 -20.20 5.47
C ASP A 111 -0.70 -21.04 6.72
N SER A 112 -0.38 -20.47 7.90
CA SER A 112 -0.72 -21.08 9.18
C SER A 112 -0.73 -20.04 10.28
N LEU A 113 -1.70 -20.14 11.19
CA LEU A 113 -1.74 -19.39 12.45
C LEU A 113 -1.83 -20.36 13.62
N GLU A 114 -0.85 -20.30 14.52
CA GLU A 114 -0.87 -21.03 15.78
C GLU A 114 -1.90 -20.45 16.75
N VAL A 115 -2.23 -21.21 17.79
CA VAL A 115 -3.21 -20.81 18.81
C VAL A 115 -2.72 -19.56 19.53
N GLY A 116 -3.52 -18.49 19.51
CA GLY A 116 -3.15 -17.20 20.10
C GLY A 116 -2.15 -16.38 19.29
N GLU A 117 -1.66 -16.88 18.16
CA GLU A 117 -0.75 -16.15 17.28
C GLU A 117 -1.47 -14.98 16.60
N GLU A 118 -0.77 -13.87 16.46
CA GLU A 118 -1.23 -12.67 15.77
C GLU A 118 -0.32 -12.40 14.57
N LYS A 119 -0.90 -12.30 13.37
CA LYS A 119 -0.17 -11.95 12.15
C LYS A 119 -0.70 -10.65 11.56
N GLN A 120 0.23 -9.77 11.22
CA GLN A 120 -0.07 -8.56 10.45
C GLN A 120 -0.18 -8.92 8.97
N PHE A 121 -1.18 -8.34 8.31
CA PHE A 121 -1.33 -8.43 6.86
C PHE A 121 -1.41 -7.03 6.25
N GLU A 122 -0.85 -6.90 5.05
CA GLU A 122 -0.93 -5.70 4.24
C GLU A 122 -1.34 -6.11 2.82
N LEU A 123 -2.42 -5.50 2.32
CA LEU A 123 -2.97 -5.77 0.99
C LEU A 123 -3.19 -4.45 0.26
N GLY A 124 -2.51 -4.27 -0.88
CA GLY A 124 -2.83 -3.23 -1.84
C GLY A 124 -3.91 -3.70 -2.82
N PHE A 125 -4.78 -2.79 -3.25
CA PHE A 125 -5.74 -3.04 -4.33
C PHE A 125 -5.82 -1.87 -5.31
N LYS A 126 -6.24 -2.15 -6.55
CA LYS A 126 -6.39 -1.16 -7.62
C LYS A 126 -7.81 -1.25 -8.19
N TYR A 127 -8.73 -0.50 -7.59
CA TYR A 127 -10.12 -0.42 -7.98
C TYR A 127 -10.58 1.04 -7.92
N ASP A 128 -11.44 1.43 -8.84
CA ASP A 128 -11.92 2.81 -8.94
C ASP A 128 -13.01 3.11 -7.90
N ASN A 129 -12.88 4.23 -7.20
CA ASN A 129 -13.88 4.81 -6.31
C ASN A 129 -14.41 3.84 -5.24
N VAL A 130 -13.51 3.16 -4.53
CA VAL A 130 -13.84 2.31 -3.39
C VAL A 130 -14.08 3.15 -2.14
N SER A 131 -15.18 2.90 -1.44
CA SER A 131 -15.52 3.56 -0.17
C SER A 131 -15.60 2.61 1.02
N SER A 132 -15.77 1.31 0.77
CA SER A 132 -16.05 0.34 1.81
C SER A 132 -15.45 -1.01 1.46
N VAL A 133 -15.00 -1.73 2.48
CA VAL A 133 -14.46 -3.08 2.36
C VAL A 133 -15.19 -4.02 3.30
N LYS A 134 -15.55 -5.19 2.78
CA LYS A 134 -16.12 -6.29 3.55
C LYS A 134 -15.14 -7.44 3.57
N ILE A 135 -14.82 -7.92 4.76
CA ILE A 135 -13.88 -9.03 4.94
C ILE A 135 -14.66 -10.26 5.40
N THR A 136 -14.52 -11.34 4.65
CA THR A 136 -15.16 -12.64 4.94
C THR A 136 -14.13 -13.76 4.83
N VAL A 137 -14.43 -14.93 5.43
CA VAL A 137 -13.63 -16.13 5.20
C VAL A 137 -14.13 -16.79 3.91
N ALA A 138 -13.25 -17.02 2.95
CA ALA A 138 -13.61 -17.65 1.69
C ALA A 138 -13.94 -19.13 1.91
N GLY A 139 -15.02 -19.61 1.29
CA GLY A 139 -15.25 -21.05 1.15
C GLY A 139 -14.33 -21.66 0.10
N ASN A 140 -14.11 -22.98 0.15
CA ASN A 140 -13.31 -23.70 -0.85
C ASN A 140 -13.84 -23.49 -2.28
N ASP A 141 -15.16 -23.36 -2.45
CA ASP A 141 -15.81 -23.13 -3.74
C ASP A 141 -15.59 -21.71 -4.30
N ASP A 142 -15.34 -20.73 -3.42
CA ASP A 142 -15.06 -19.35 -3.81
C ASP A 142 -13.63 -19.20 -4.34
N VAL A 143 -12.68 -19.92 -3.73
CA VAL A 143 -11.27 -19.92 -4.14
C VAL A 143 -11.09 -20.56 -5.51
N LEU A 144 -11.87 -21.61 -5.83
CA LEU A 144 -11.84 -22.28 -7.14
C LEU A 144 -12.40 -21.43 -8.28
N LYS A 145 -13.23 -20.43 -7.97
CA LYS A 145 -13.79 -19.48 -8.94
C LYS A 145 -12.96 -18.21 -9.09
N ALA A 146 -11.98 -18.01 -8.21
CA ALA A 146 -11.13 -16.83 -8.21
C ALA A 146 -10.25 -16.79 -9.46
N THR A 147 -10.14 -15.61 -10.04
CA THR A 147 -9.22 -15.37 -11.16
C THR A 147 -7.78 -15.33 -10.63
N PRO A 148 -6.76 -15.75 -11.42
CA PRO A 148 -5.36 -15.71 -10.96
C PRO A 148 -4.94 -14.34 -10.40
N GLU A 149 -5.41 -13.24 -11.00
CA GLU A 149 -5.14 -11.86 -10.55
C GLU A 149 -5.72 -11.51 -9.16
N GLU A 150 -6.81 -12.17 -8.76
CA GLU A 150 -7.47 -11.96 -7.47
C GLU A 150 -6.74 -12.69 -6.33
N LEU A 151 -5.97 -13.72 -6.67
CA LEU A 151 -5.10 -14.48 -5.77
C LEU A 151 -3.71 -13.83 -5.61
N GLU A 152 -3.32 -12.94 -6.54
CA GLU A 152 -2.04 -12.24 -6.45
C GLU A 152 -2.04 -11.18 -5.35
N ILE A 153 -1.06 -11.30 -4.45
CA ILE A 153 -0.83 -10.34 -3.36
C ILE A 153 -0.17 -9.10 -3.95
N THR A 154 -0.95 -8.03 -4.04
CA THR A 154 -0.42 -6.72 -4.40
C THR A 154 0.18 -6.05 -3.16
N PRO A 155 1.42 -5.53 -3.22
CA PRO A 155 2.00 -4.77 -2.12
C PRO A 155 1.19 -3.49 -1.88
N PRO A 156 1.23 -2.92 -0.66
CA PRO A 156 0.54 -1.68 -0.35
C PRO A 156 1.09 -0.53 -1.20
N PHE A 157 0.18 0.30 -1.71
CA PHE A 157 0.47 1.49 -2.48
C PHE A 157 0.83 2.66 -1.54
N GLY A 158 1.92 3.36 -1.83
CA GLY A 158 2.36 4.47 -0.97
C GLY A 158 3.86 4.69 -1.08
N PRO A 159 4.43 5.67 -0.35
CA PRO A 159 5.83 6.03 -0.50
C PRO A 159 6.79 4.86 -0.21
N ALA A 160 6.46 3.99 0.75
CA ALA A 160 7.22 2.77 1.03
C ALA A 160 7.11 1.73 -0.11
N GLY A 161 5.91 1.54 -0.67
CA GLY A 161 5.68 0.61 -1.78
C GLY A 161 6.29 1.08 -3.11
N ILE A 162 6.25 2.39 -3.40
CA ILE A 162 6.90 2.98 -4.58
C ILE A 162 8.42 2.83 -4.48
N LEU A 163 9.01 3.11 -3.31
CA LEU A 163 10.44 2.87 -3.08
C LEU A 163 10.78 1.40 -3.31
N GLN A 164 9.99 0.47 -2.77
CA GLN A 164 10.20 -0.97 -2.95
C GLN A 164 10.06 -1.39 -4.43
N LEU A 165 9.09 -0.84 -5.17
CA LEU A 165 8.90 -1.07 -6.61
C LEU A 165 10.05 -0.52 -7.46
N VAL A 166 10.59 0.64 -7.08
CA VAL A 166 11.79 1.23 -7.71
C VAL A 166 13.02 0.35 -7.44
N PHE A 167 13.21 -0.11 -6.20
CA PHE A 167 14.30 -1.03 -5.85
C PHE A 167 14.16 -2.41 -6.51
N LEU A 168 12.93 -2.89 -6.72
CA LEU A 168 12.63 -4.16 -7.41
C LEU A 168 12.62 -4.04 -8.94
N GLY A 169 12.84 -2.84 -9.52
CA GLY A 169 12.91 -2.63 -10.97
C GLY A 169 11.58 -2.84 -11.72
N ARG A 170 10.45 -2.99 -11.01
CA ARG A 170 9.15 -3.33 -11.60
C ARG A 170 8.36 -2.14 -12.15
N LEU A 171 8.94 -0.95 -12.16
CA LEU A 171 8.32 0.27 -12.70
C LEU A 171 8.59 0.47 -14.21
N PHE A 172 9.45 -0.36 -14.82
CA PHE A 172 9.87 -0.22 -16.22
C PHE A 172 9.50 -1.43 -17.11
N VAL A 173 8.50 -2.22 -16.74
CA VAL A 173 7.95 -3.30 -17.58
C VAL A 173 6.47 -3.08 -17.78
#